data_AF-A0A966QBN5-F1
#
_entry.id   AF-A0A966QBN5-F1
#
_cell.length_a   1.000
_cell.length_b   1.000
_cell.length_c   1.000
_cell.angle_alpha   90.00
_cell.angle_beta   90.00
_cell.angle_gamma   90.00
#
_symmetry.space_group_name_H-M   'P 1'
#
loop_
_entity.id
_entity.type
_entity.pdbx_description
1 polymer ?
#
loop_
_entity_poly.entity_id
_entity_poly.type
_entity_poly.pdbx_seq_one_letter_code
_entity_poly.pdbx_strand_id
1 'polypeptide(L)'
;AEKDNRSVLASICRFLDELRPRPGGEPHAELMESVADRPGHDRRYATDASKFKKMFSWSPKVSFDQGIERTVRWYLENPDWCEAVQRKGYAGERLGLSRS
;
A
#
# COMPACT_ATOMS: atom_id res chain seq x y z
N ALA A 1 2.24 0.36 -15.21
CA ALA A 1 2.94 1.65 -15.25
C ALA A 1 3.50 1.93 -13.86
N GLU A 2 4.53 2.77 -13.76
CA GLU A 2 5.05 3.26 -12.48
C GLU A 2 3.95 3.98 -11.68
N LYS A 3 4.03 3.91 -10.35
CA LYS A 3 3.10 4.54 -9.41
C LYS A 3 3.93 5.22 -8.32
N ASP A 4 3.61 6.47 -8.00
CA ASP A 4 4.17 7.13 -6.83
C ASP A 4 3.34 6.82 -5.57
N ASN A 5 3.89 7.13 -4.39
CA ASN A 5 3.23 6.85 -3.10
C ASN A 5 1.85 7.50 -2.99
N ARG A 6 1.68 8.71 -3.53
CA ARG A 6 0.40 9.43 -3.48
C ARG A 6 -0.66 8.71 -4.29
N SER A 7 -0.32 8.20 -5.47
CA SER A 7 -1.22 7.46 -6.34
C SER A 7 -1.62 6.11 -5.71
N VAL A 8 -0.69 5.44 -5.01
CA VAL A 8 -1.00 4.22 -4.26
C VAL A 8 -1.96 4.52 -3.09
N LEU A 9 -1.66 5.55 -2.29
CA LEU A 9 -2.54 5.96 -1.19
C LEU A 9 -3.93 6.35 -1.68
N ALA A 10 -4.03 7.06 -2.80
CA ALA A 10 -5.32 7.42 -3.40
C ALA A 10 -6.12 6.18 -3.82
N SER A 11 -5.47 5.15 -4.38
CA SER A 11 -6.14 3.89 -4.69
C SER A 11 -6.65 3.19 -3.42
N ILE A 12 -5.85 3.17 -2.35
CA ILE A 12 -6.26 2.57 -1.06
C ILE A 12 -7.47 3.31 -0.49
N CYS A 13 -7.42 4.64 -0.39
CA CYS A 13 -8.54 5.44 0.13
C CYS A 13 -9.82 5.21 -0.67
N ARG A 14 -9.74 5.20 -2.01
CA ARG A 14 -10.90 4.92 -2.87
C ARG A 14 -11.51 3.55 -2.56
N PHE A 15 -10.70 2.50 -2.47
CA PHE A 15 -11.22 1.17 -2.15
C PHE A 15 -11.75 1.05 -0.72
N LEU A 16 -11.19 1.78 0.24
CA LEU A 16 -11.76 1.86 1.58
C LEU A 16 -13.11 2.57 1.58
N ASP A 17 -13.26 3.67 0.83
CA ASP A 17 -14.54 4.37 0.66
C ASP A 17 -15.60 3.45 0.03
N GLU A 18 -15.21 2.60 -0.92
CA GLU A 18 -16.11 1.63 -1.57
C GLU A 18 -16.49 0.45 -0.66
N LEU A 19 -15.53 -0.10 0.10
CA LEU A 19 -15.71 -1.36 0.85
C LEU A 19 -16.14 -1.14 2.31
N ARG A 20 -15.72 -0.04 2.93
CA ARG A 20 -15.98 0.28 4.33
C ARG A 20 -15.97 1.80 4.53
N PRO A 21 -16.98 2.52 4.03
CA PRO A 21 -17.04 3.97 4.13
C PRO A 21 -17.02 4.43 5.60
N ARG A 22 -16.50 5.64 5.82
CA ARG A 22 -16.50 6.28 7.14
C ARG A 22 -17.95 6.57 7.58
N PRO A 23 -18.27 6.52 8.89
CA PRO A 23 -19.63 6.77 9.37
C PRO A 23 -20.24 8.12 8.97
N GLY A 24 -19.42 9.17 8.79
CA GLY A 24 -19.87 10.49 8.32
C GLY A 24 -19.89 10.64 6.80
N GLY A 25 -19.47 9.61 6.05
CA GLY A 25 -19.40 9.62 4.59
C GLY A 25 -18.26 10.47 4.02
N GLU A 26 -17.40 11.05 4.86
CA GLU A 26 -16.25 11.81 4.39
C GLU A 26 -15.23 10.86 3.73
N PRO A 27 -14.57 11.29 2.64
CA PRO A 27 -13.57 10.48 1.98
C PRO A 27 -12.41 10.10 2.93
N HIS A 28 -11.88 8.89 2.81
CA HIS A 28 -10.65 8.51 3.51
C HIS A 28 -9.45 9.36 3.10
N ALA A 29 -9.49 9.96 1.91
CA ALA A 29 -8.41 10.82 1.41
C ALA A 29 -8.16 12.07 2.28
N GLU A 30 -9.15 12.51 3.07
CA GLU A 30 -8.99 13.62 4.02
C GLU A 30 -8.06 13.29 5.19
N LEU A 31 -7.80 12.00 5.45
CA LEU A 31 -6.86 11.55 6.47
C LEU A 31 -5.40 11.52 5.97
N MET A 32 -5.15 11.91 4.72
CA MET A 32 -3.79 11.94 4.18
C MET A 32 -3.02 13.14 4.70
N GLU A 33 -1.87 12.86 5.32
CA GLU A 33 -0.97 13.89 5.83
C GLU A 33 0.40 13.82 5.15
N SER A 34 0.98 14.99 4.88
CA SER A 34 2.38 15.08 4.45
C SER A 34 3.29 15.10 5.66
N VAL A 35 4.25 14.19 5.71
CA VAL A 35 5.23 14.09 6.79
C VAL A 35 6.64 14.35 6.27
N ALA A 36 7.57 14.70 7.17
CA ALA A 36 8.98 14.86 6.82
C ALA A 36 9.52 13.61 6.11
N ASP A 37 10.35 13.78 5.09
CA ASP A 37 10.85 12.67 4.28
C ASP A 37 11.79 11.74 5.09
N ARG A 38 11.93 10.48 4.66
CA ARG A 38 12.84 9.52 5.28
C ARG A 38 14.31 9.88 4.95
N PRO A 39 15.24 9.88 5.92
CA PRO A 39 16.67 9.97 5.61
C PRO A 39 17.11 8.86 4.63
N GLY A 40 17.76 9.24 3.53
CA GLY A 40 18.24 8.27 2.52
C GLY A 40 17.14 7.70 1.61
N HIS A 41 16.04 8.42 1.41
CA HIS A 41 14.93 7.95 0.56
C HIS A 41 15.32 7.90 -0.93
N ASP A 42 15.44 6.69 -1.46
CA ASP A 42 15.46 6.44 -2.89
C ASP A 42 14.09 6.78 -3.50
N ARG A 43 14.07 7.74 -4.41
CA ARG A 43 12.82 8.30 -4.95
C ARG A 43 12.12 7.39 -5.97
N ARG A 44 12.86 6.45 -6.58
CA ARG A 44 12.36 5.69 -7.72
C ARG A 44 13.00 4.31 -7.81
N TYR A 45 12.15 3.30 -7.82
CA TYR A 45 12.53 1.93 -8.16
C TYR A 45 11.74 1.47 -9.38
N ALA A 46 12.44 0.88 -10.34
CA ALA A 46 11.82 0.28 -11.52
C ALA A 46 12.56 -0.99 -11.89
N THR A 47 11.82 -2.02 -12.28
CA THR A 47 12.37 -3.30 -12.72
C THR A 47 11.94 -3.57 -14.16
N ASP A 48 12.88 -3.95 -15.02
CA ASP A 48 12.56 -4.45 -16.36
C ASP A 48 12.36 -5.97 -16.33
N ALA A 49 11.11 -6.40 -16.54
CA ALA A 49 10.74 -7.81 -16.65
C ALA A 49 10.82 -8.36 -18.09
N SER A 50 11.32 -7.58 -19.07
CA SER A 50 11.31 -7.95 -20.49
C SER A 50 11.99 -9.30 -20.77
N LYS A 51 13.12 -9.59 -20.10
CA LYS A 51 13.83 -10.87 -20.21
C LYS A 51 12.93 -12.05 -19.82
N PHE A 52 12.25 -11.93 -18.70
CA PHE A 52 11.41 -13.01 -18.17
C PHE A 52 10.18 -13.24 -19.06
N LYS A 53 9.56 -12.16 -19.56
CA LYS A 53 8.46 -12.22 -20.54
C LYS A 53 8.87 -12.96 -21.81
N LYS A 54 10.07 -12.65 -22.35
CA LYS A 54 10.60 -13.25 -23.58
C LYS A 54 10.96 -14.74 -23.40
N MET A 55 11.60 -15.08 -22.29
CA MET A 55 12.12 -16.44 -22.07
C MET A 55 11.06 -17.43 -21.60
N PHE A 56 10.08 -16.98 -20.81
CA PHE A 56 9.15 -17.87 -20.12
C PHE A 56 7.69 -17.60 -20.47
N SER A 57 7.42 -16.73 -21.46
CA SER A 57 6.07 -16.26 -21.80
C SER A 57 5.30 -15.74 -20.57
N TRP A 58 6.03 -15.25 -19.58
CA TRP A 58 5.46 -14.81 -18.32
C TRP A 58 4.76 -13.46 -18.50
N SER A 59 3.63 -13.27 -17.82
CA SER A 59 2.95 -11.99 -17.70
C SER A 59 2.28 -11.88 -16.33
N PRO A 60 2.13 -10.67 -15.77
CA PRO A 60 1.39 -10.48 -14.54
C PRO A 60 -0.07 -10.86 -14.77
N LYS A 61 -0.60 -11.75 -13.91
CA LYS A 61 -2.02 -12.18 -13.95
C LYS A 61 -2.97 -11.19 -13.28
N VAL A 62 -2.42 -10.24 -12.52
CA VAL A 62 -3.17 -9.31 -11.68
C VAL A 62 -2.69 -7.91 -12.02
N SER A 63 -3.61 -7.01 -12.35
CA SER A 63 -3.29 -5.60 -12.51
C SER A 63 -3.04 -4.93 -11.16
N PHE A 64 -2.44 -3.75 -11.15
CA PHE A 64 -2.22 -3.00 -9.90
C PHE A 64 -3.54 -2.77 -9.15
N ASP A 65 -4.59 -2.29 -9.83
CA ASP A 65 -5.87 -1.96 -9.19
C ASP A 65 -6.55 -3.22 -8.62
N GLN A 66 -6.53 -4.33 -9.36
CA GLN A 66 -7.05 -5.61 -8.87
C GLN A 66 -6.26 -6.11 -7.64
N GLY A 67 -4.94 -5.94 -7.65
CA GLY A 67 -4.08 -6.34 -6.54
C GLY A 67 -4.35 -5.52 -5.29
N ILE A 68 -4.43 -4.20 -5.42
CA ILE A 68 -4.71 -3.30 -4.29
C ILE A 68 -6.12 -3.52 -3.74
N GLU A 69 -7.15 -3.67 -4.58
CA GLU A 69 -8.51 -3.97 -4.11
C GLU A 69 -8.53 -5.23 -3.25
N ARG A 70 -7.97 -6.33 -3.78
CA ARG A 70 -7.90 -7.62 -3.07
C ARG A 70 -7.11 -7.51 -1.78
N THR A 71 -6.05 -6.71 -1.77
CA THR A 71 -5.22 -6.48 -0.58
C THR A 71 -6.03 -5.73 0.48
N VAL A 72 -6.68 -4.60 0.13
CA VAL A 72 -7.52 -3.84 1.06
C VAL A 72 -8.62 -4.73 1.65
N ARG A 73 -9.33 -5.46 0.79
CA ARG A 73 -10.37 -6.41 1.19
C ARG A 73 -9.84 -7.46 2.16
N TRP A 74 -8.70 -8.06 1.87
CA TRP A 74 -8.07 -9.06 2.74
C TRP A 74 -7.81 -8.49 4.14
N TYR A 75 -7.26 -7.28 4.25
CA TYR A 75 -7.04 -6.65 5.56
C TYR A 75 -8.34 -6.36 6.33
N LEU A 76 -9.42 -6.00 5.64
CA LEU A 76 -10.73 -5.80 6.26
C LEU A 76 -11.36 -7.11 6.75
N GLU A 77 -11.11 -8.22 6.04
CA GLU A 77 -11.65 -9.54 6.37
C GLU A 77 -10.81 -10.32 7.40
N ASN A 78 -9.59 -9.87 7.71
CA ASN A 78 -8.65 -10.59 8.58
C ASN A 78 -8.16 -9.74 9.78
N PRO A 79 -9.05 -9.16 10.61
CA PRO A 79 -8.65 -8.33 11.75
C PRO A 79 -7.82 -9.09 12.79
N ASP A 80 -8.15 -10.36 13.08
CA ASP A 80 -7.42 -11.18 14.06
C ASP A 80 -5.94 -11.35 13.72
N TRP A 81 -5.63 -11.42 12.43
CA TRP A 81 -4.25 -11.50 11.96
C TRP A 81 -3.49 -10.21 12.26
N CYS A 82 -4.12 -9.06 12.00
CA CYS A 82 -3.55 -7.74 12.30
C CYS A 82 -3.27 -7.58 13.80
N GLU A 83 -4.22 -7.97 14.65
CA GLU A 83 -4.04 -7.93 16.10
C GLU A 83 -2.90 -8.84 16.57
N ALA A 84 -2.81 -10.06 16.03
CA ALA A 84 -1.74 -10.99 16.39
C ALA A 84 -0.36 -10.46 16.01
N VAL A 85 -0.23 -9.71 14.92
CA VAL A 85 1.02 -9.04 14.53
C VAL A 85 1.35 -7.89 15.48
N GLN A 86 0.38 -7.05 15.83
CA GLN A 86 0.60 -5.92 16.76
C GLN A 86 1.06 -6.39 18.14
N ARG A 87 0.51 -7.52 18.63
CA ARG A 87 0.93 -8.15 19.90
C ARG A 87 2.41 -8.55 19.95
N LYS A 88 3.11 -8.62 18.80
CA LYS A 88 4.56 -8.88 18.74
C LYS A 88 5.43 -7.68 19.09
N GLY A 89 4.83 -6.55 19.45
CA GLY A 89 5.54 -5.39 19.99
C GLY A 89 5.73 -4.24 19.00
N TYR A 90 4.94 -4.18 17.92
CA TYR A 90 4.89 -3.01 17.04
C TYR A 90 3.66 -2.16 17.39
N ALA A 91 3.87 -0.93 17.87
CA ALA A 91 2.81 -0.04 18.34
C ALA A 91 2.38 1.01 17.28
N GLY A 92 2.87 0.88 16.04
CA GLY A 92 2.55 1.82 14.96
C GLY A 92 3.42 3.07 14.96
N GLU A 93 4.50 3.09 15.75
CA GLU A 93 5.46 4.18 15.76
C GLU A 93 6.21 4.29 14.43
N ARG A 94 6.59 5.51 14.05
CA ARG A 94 7.35 5.75 12.82
C ARG A 94 8.79 5.25 12.98
N LEU A 95 9.12 4.19 12.26
CA LEU A 95 10.47 3.61 12.23
C LEU A 95 11.39 4.32 11.21
N GLY A 96 12.71 4.18 11.39
CA GLY A 96 13.71 4.65 10.42
C GLY A 96 13.98 6.16 10.43
N LEU A 97 13.76 6.81 11.58
CA LEU A 97 14.03 8.24 11.78
C LEU A 97 15.48 8.55 12.15
N SER A 98 16.20 7.61 12.74
CA SER A 98 17.63 7.74 13.02
C SER A 98 18.45 7.54 11.75
N ARG A 99 19.53 8.32 11.60
CA ARG A 99 20.59 7.98 10.66
C ARG A 99 21.38 6.81 11.26
N SER A 100 21.38 5.67 10.58
CA SER A 100 22.34 4.59 10.81
C SER A 100 23.75 5.03 10.44
#